data_AF-A0A6P2BP06-F1
#
_entry.id   AF-A0A6P2BP06-F1
#
_cell.length_a   1.000
_cell.length_b   1.000
_cell.length_c   1.000
_cell.angle_alpha   90.00
_cell.angle_beta   90.00
_cell.angle_gamma   90.00
#
_symmetry.space_group_name_H-M   'P 1'
#
loop_
_entity.id
_entity.type
_entity.pdbx_description
1 polymer ?
#
loop_
_entity_poly.entity_id
_entity_poly.type
_entity_poly.pdbx_seq_one_letter_code
_entity_poly.pdbx_strand_id
1 'polypeptide(L)'
;MDLKDATLMVLTESAGQPAVASIAQCVYHRLAEGEDVDYRLLKELIGEASGKGVLRAIHARYNPVAYEAIIRPILDEIGRREPVPPRRRPAGYRDDPEADPLRASAWPPR
;
A
#
# COMPACT_ATOMS: atom_id res chain seq x y z
N MET A 1 -9.68 -12.51 -5.30
CA MET A 1 -10.38 -11.45 -4.56
C MET A 1 -9.97 -10.14 -5.20
N ASP A 2 -10.95 -9.32 -5.59
CA ASP A 2 -10.68 -8.00 -6.18
C ASP A 2 -10.70 -6.88 -5.12
N LEU A 3 -10.45 -5.63 -5.54
CA LEU A 3 -10.42 -4.47 -4.65
C LEU A 3 -11.77 -4.21 -3.95
N LYS A 4 -12.88 -4.48 -4.64
CA LYS A 4 -14.23 -4.28 -4.11
C LYS A 4 -14.52 -5.30 -3.02
N ASP A 5 -14.23 -6.57 -3.29
CA ASP A 5 -14.37 -7.67 -2.33
C ASP A 5 -13.48 -7.43 -1.09
N ALA A 6 -12.23 -7.03 -1.30
CA ALA A 6 -11.30 -6.69 -0.23
C ALA A 6 -11.84 -5.58 0.67
N THR A 7 -12.40 -4.52 0.07
CA THR A 7 -13.00 -3.41 0.81
C THR A 7 -14.24 -3.86 1.59
N LEU A 8 -15.09 -4.71 0.99
CA LEU A 8 -16.26 -5.27 1.66
C LEU A 8 -15.87 -6.13 2.86
N MET A 9 -14.78 -6.89 2.76
CA MET A 9 -14.24 -7.67 3.89
C MET A 9 -13.79 -6.73 5.02
N VAL A 10 -13.06 -5.66 4.71
CA VAL A 10 -12.66 -4.66 5.72
C VAL A 10 -13.89 -4.00 6.36
N LEU A 11 -14.90 -3.64 5.56
CA LEU A 11 -16.17 -3.08 6.06
C LEU A 11 -16.84 -4.03 7.06
N THR A 12 -16.97 -5.30 6.70
CA THR A 12 -17.60 -6.34 7.53
C THR A 12 -16.90 -6.50 8.87
N GLU A 13 -15.56 -6.41 8.88
CA GLU A 13 -14.75 -6.56 10.09
C GLU A 13 -14.63 -5.25 10.90
N SER A 14 -15.18 -4.15 10.39
CA SER A 14 -15.12 -2.82 11.01
C SER A 14 -16.34 -2.46 11.85
N ALA A 15 -17.24 -3.40 12.15
CA ALA A 15 -18.49 -3.14 12.89
C ALA A 15 -18.25 -2.46 14.27
N GLY A 16 -17.13 -2.74 14.93
CA GLY A 16 -16.74 -2.10 16.19
C GLY A 16 -15.98 -0.78 16.05
N GLN A 17 -15.69 -0.33 14.82
CA GLN A 17 -14.85 0.83 14.53
C GLN A 17 -15.54 1.74 13.48
N PRO A 18 -16.46 2.64 13.92
CA PRO A 18 -17.29 3.43 13.02
C PRO A 18 -16.53 4.28 12.00
N ALA A 19 -15.35 4.81 12.39
CA ALA A 19 -14.50 5.58 11.48
C ALA A 19 -13.99 4.74 10.31
N VAL A 20 -13.49 3.52 10.60
CA VAL A 20 -13.03 2.58 9.57
C VAL A 20 -14.21 2.13 8.70
N ALA A 21 -15.35 1.81 9.32
CA ALA A 21 -16.54 1.35 8.62
C ALA A 21 -17.06 2.41 7.63
N SER A 22 -17.07 3.68 8.02
CA SER A 22 -17.47 4.79 7.16
C SER A 22 -16.59 4.92 5.91
N ILE A 23 -15.26 4.86 6.09
CA ILE A 23 -14.31 4.93 4.96
C ILE A 23 -14.48 3.71 4.06
N ALA A 24 -14.55 2.51 4.63
CA ALA A 24 -14.71 1.27 3.87
C ALA A 24 -16.04 1.25 3.09
N GLN A 25 -17.12 1.74 3.69
CA GLN A 25 -18.42 1.87 3.03
C GLN A 25 -18.36 2.84 1.85
N CYS A 26 -17.74 4.03 2.04
CA CYS A 26 -17.56 5.01 0.97
C CYS A 26 -16.78 4.43 -0.22
N VAL A 27 -15.65 3.76 0.05
CA VAL A 27 -14.84 3.10 -0.98
C VAL A 27 -15.64 2.00 -1.68
N TYR A 28 -16.34 1.15 -0.93
CA TYR A 28 -17.11 0.05 -1.49
C TYR A 28 -18.22 0.55 -2.43
N HIS A 29 -18.97 1.58 -2.04
CA HIS A 29 -20.03 2.13 -2.89
C HIS A 29 -19.49 2.67 -4.21
N ARG A 30 -18.40 3.45 -4.19
CA ARG A 30 -17.75 3.94 -5.41
C ARG A 30 -17.32 2.81 -6.33
N LEU A 31 -16.66 1.78 -5.77
CA LEU A 31 -16.25 0.61 -6.55
C LEU A 31 -17.44 -0.19 -7.08
N ALA A 32 -18.54 -0.28 -6.33
CA ALA A 32 -19.76 -0.94 -6.76
C ALA A 32 -20.46 -0.21 -7.90
N GLU A 33 -20.34 1.12 -7.95
CA GLU A 33 -20.83 1.98 -9.03
C GLU A 33 -19.87 2.02 -10.24
N GLY A 34 -18.71 1.35 -10.14
CA GLY A 34 -17.68 1.36 -11.17
C GLY A 34 -16.89 2.67 -11.23
N GLU A 35 -17.01 3.52 -10.21
CA GLU A 35 -16.25 4.74 -10.10
C GLU A 35 -14.80 4.49 -9.71
N ASP A 36 -13.97 5.47 -10.03
CA ASP A 36 -12.57 5.44 -9.66
C ASP A 36 -12.35 5.87 -8.20
N VAL A 37 -11.41 5.23 -7.50
CA VAL A 37 -11.11 5.54 -6.10
C VAL A 37 -9.72 6.19 -5.99
N ASP A 38 -9.67 7.33 -5.30
CA ASP A 38 -8.40 7.99 -4.97
C ASP A 38 -7.57 7.09 -4.03
N TYR A 39 -6.32 6.84 -4.42
CA TYR A 39 -5.37 6.06 -3.62
C TYR A 39 -5.16 6.65 -2.21
N ARG A 40 -5.37 7.95 -2.02
CA ARG A 40 -5.31 8.61 -0.70
C ARG A 40 -6.40 8.12 0.22
N LEU A 41 -7.60 7.87 -0.30
CA LEU A 41 -8.72 7.33 0.47
C LEU A 41 -8.45 5.86 0.86
N LEU A 42 -7.85 5.08 -0.04
CA LEU A 42 -7.40 3.72 0.26
C LEU A 42 -6.29 3.71 1.32
N LYS A 43 -5.36 4.66 1.25
CA LYS A 43 -4.28 4.82 2.24
C LYS A 43 -4.83 5.24 3.61
N GLU A 44 -5.83 6.11 3.63
CA GLU A 44 -6.56 6.50 4.84
C GLU A 44 -7.28 5.29 5.44
N LEU A 45 -7.97 4.49 4.62
CA LEU A 45 -8.62 3.25 5.05
C LEU A 45 -7.64 2.31 5.76
N ILE A 46 -6.48 2.04 5.15
CA ILE A 46 -5.45 1.17 5.73
C ILE A 46 -4.86 1.79 7.01
N GLY A 47 -4.59 3.10 7.01
CA GLY A 47 -4.07 3.81 8.17
C GLY A 47 -5.01 3.74 9.36
N GLU A 48 -6.30 4.04 9.16
CA GLU A 48 -7.33 4.02 10.19
C GLU A 48 -7.59 2.58 10.66
N ALA A 49 -7.71 1.62 9.74
CA ALA A 49 -7.88 0.20 10.07
C ALA A 49 -6.70 -0.34 10.90
N SER A 50 -5.47 0.07 10.59
CA SER A 50 -4.28 -0.28 11.37
C SER A 50 -4.32 0.38 12.75
N GLY A 51 -4.57 1.70 12.80
CA GLY A 51 -4.58 2.49 14.04
C GLY A 51 -5.66 2.07 15.03
N LYS A 52 -6.81 1.58 14.53
CA LYS A 52 -7.92 1.07 15.34
C LYS A 52 -7.86 -0.45 15.59
N GLY A 53 -6.82 -1.12 15.10
CA GLY A 53 -6.60 -2.55 15.34
C GLY A 53 -7.49 -3.49 14.52
N VAL A 54 -8.21 -2.99 13.51
CA VAL A 54 -9.01 -3.82 12.59
C VAL A 54 -8.11 -4.79 11.84
N LEU A 55 -6.97 -4.34 11.32
CA LEU A 55 -6.02 -5.25 10.64
C LEU A 55 -5.52 -6.35 11.56
N ARG A 56 -5.28 -6.03 12.84
CA ARG A 56 -4.89 -7.01 13.85
C ARG A 56 -6.01 -8.00 14.14
N ALA A 57 -7.26 -7.53 14.21
CA ALA A 57 -8.42 -8.38 14.42
C ALA A 57 -8.64 -9.33 13.23
N ILE A 58 -8.51 -8.84 12.00
CA ILE A 58 -8.56 -9.66 10.78
C ILE A 58 -7.44 -10.71 10.83
N HIS A 59 -6.20 -10.32 11.12
CA HIS A 59 -5.07 -11.26 11.21
C HIS A 59 -5.26 -12.32 12.32
N ALA A 60 -5.93 -11.98 13.41
CA ALA A 60 -6.23 -12.94 14.48
C ALA A 60 -7.37 -13.90 14.12
N ARG A 61 -8.34 -13.43 13.33
CA ARG A 61 -9.55 -14.20 12.96
C ARG A 61 -9.33 -15.11 11.74
N TYR A 62 -8.52 -14.66 10.79
CA TYR A 62 -8.27 -15.35 9.53
C TYR A 62 -6.85 -15.93 9.50
N ASN A 63 -6.66 -17.01 8.74
CA ASN A 63 -5.31 -17.53 8.53
C ASN A 63 -4.45 -16.52 7.74
N PRO A 64 -3.10 -16.61 7.78
CA PRO A 64 -2.23 -15.64 7.14
C PRO A 64 -2.49 -15.45 5.63
N VAL A 65 -2.84 -16.52 4.92
CA VAL A 65 -3.13 -16.47 3.48
C VAL A 65 -4.41 -15.68 3.20
N ALA A 66 -5.45 -15.88 4.03
CA ALA A 66 -6.70 -15.15 3.92
C ALA A 66 -6.53 -13.68 4.33
N TYR A 67 -5.75 -13.40 5.38
CA TYR A 67 -5.38 -12.04 5.75
C TYR A 67 -4.69 -11.32 4.58
N GLU A 68 -3.70 -11.96 3.96
CA GLU A 68 -3.02 -11.38 2.81
C GLU A 68 -3.99 -11.19 1.63
N ALA A 69 -4.83 -12.17 1.33
CA ALA A 69 -5.82 -12.06 0.26
C ALA A 69 -6.80 -10.89 0.43
N ILE A 70 -7.13 -10.52 1.68
CA ILE A 70 -7.97 -9.37 2.01
C ILE A 70 -7.22 -8.05 1.84
N ILE A 71 -5.98 -7.95 2.34
CA ILE A 71 -5.27 -6.67 2.41
C ILE A 71 -4.50 -6.35 1.12
N ARG A 72 -4.00 -7.38 0.43
CA ARG A 72 -3.13 -7.21 -0.74
C ARG A 72 -3.76 -6.41 -1.88
N PRO A 73 -5.03 -6.63 -2.28
CA PRO A 73 -5.63 -5.85 -3.37
C PRO A 73 -5.65 -4.34 -3.07
N ILE A 74 -5.86 -3.95 -1.81
CA ILE A 74 -5.87 -2.54 -1.40
C ILE A 74 -4.45 -1.96 -1.46
N LEU A 75 -3.46 -2.70 -0.94
CA LEU A 75 -2.06 -2.28 -0.96
C LEU A 75 -1.47 -2.18 -2.37
N ASP A 76 -1.80 -3.15 -3.23
CA ASP A 76 -1.35 -3.15 -4.63
C ASP A 76 -1.97 -1.98 -5.40
N GLU A 77 -3.24 -1.65 -5.16
CA GLU A 77 -3.87 -0.48 -5.78
C GLU A 77 -3.25 0.85 -5.30
N ILE A 78 -2.93 0.95 -4.01
CA ILE A 78 -2.16 2.08 -3.49
C ILE A 78 -0.80 2.16 -4.18
N GLY A 79 -0.05 1.06 -4.23
CA GLY A 79 1.27 1.01 -4.84
C GLY A 79 1.28 1.29 -6.35
N ARG A 80 0.20 0.94 -7.06
CA ARG A 80 0.02 1.23 -8.48
C ARG A 80 -0.16 2.72 -8.76
N ARG A 81 -0.82 3.44 -7.86
CA ARG A 81 -1.20 4.86 -8.04
C ARG A 81 -0.30 5.83 -7.30
N GLU A 82 0.35 5.39 -6.23
CA GLU A 82 1.26 6.23 -5.47
C GLU A 82 2.43 6.65 -6.37
N PRO A 83 2.67 7.97 -6.56
CA PRO A 83 3.77 8.42 -7.38
C PRO A 83 5.08 7.87 -6.80
N VAL A 84 5.83 7.10 -7.60
CA VAL A 84 7.16 6.62 -7.20
C VAL A 84 8.03 7.85 -6.98
N PRO A 85 8.51 8.11 -5.75
CA PRO A 85 9.38 9.26 -5.50
C PRO A 85 10.63 9.15 -6.40
N PRO A 86 11.12 10.26 -6.97
CA PRO A 86 12.35 10.22 -7.73
C PRO A 86 13.44 9.63 -6.84
N ARG A 87 14.03 8.51 -7.27
CA ARG A 87 15.14 7.85 -6.56
C ARG A 87 16.20 8.91 -6.28
N ARG A 88 16.44 9.23 -5.01
CA ARG A 88 17.60 10.04 -4.62
C ARG A 88 18.83 9.25 -5.05
N ARG A 89 19.46 9.66 -6.16
CA ARG A 89 20.78 9.14 -6.53
C ARG A 89 21.72 9.50 -5.37
N PRO A 90 22.52 8.54 -4.85
CA PRO A 90 23.57 8.86 -3.88
C PRO A 90 24.43 9.98 -4.46
N ALA A 91 24.72 11.00 -3.66
CA ALA A 91 25.45 12.20 -4.10
C ALA A 91 26.87 11.90 -4.63
N GLY A 92 27.42 10.70 -4.38
CA GLY A 92 28.77 10.32 -4.80
C GLY A 92 28.94 9.90 -6.25
N TYR A 93 27.86 9.75 -7.04
CA TYR A 93 27.95 9.33 -8.45
C TYR A 93 27.91 10.48 -9.46
N ARG A 94 27.75 11.74 -8.99
CA ARG A 94 27.37 12.81 -9.92
C ARG A 94 28.54 13.42 -10.69
N ASP A 95 29.77 13.36 -10.19
CA ASP A 95 30.87 14.11 -10.82
C ASP A 95 32.24 13.39 -10.78
N ASP A 96 32.31 12.13 -10.34
CA ASP A 96 33.55 11.35 -10.33
C ASP A 96 33.50 10.19 -11.34
N PRO A 97 34.20 10.29 -12.49
CA PRO A 97 34.32 9.22 -13.48
C PRO A 97 34.99 7.95 -12.93
N GLU A 98 35.78 8.04 -11.85
CA GLU A 98 36.39 6.88 -11.19
C GLU A 98 35.43 6.14 -10.26
N ALA A 99 34.34 6.80 -9.83
CA ALA A 99 33.28 6.16 -9.03
C ALA A 99 32.34 5.28 -9.88
N ASP A 100 32.38 5.40 -11.21
CA ASP A 100 31.70 4.48 -12.12
C ASP A 100 32.60 3.25 -12.37
N PRO A 101 32.26 2.06 -11.84
CA PRO A 101 33.07 0.86 -11.97
C PRO A 101 33.21 0.37 -13.42
N LEU A 102 32.39 0.89 -14.34
CA LEU A 102 32.48 0.61 -15.78
C LEU A 102 33.39 1.60 -16.52
N ARG A 103 33.86 2.66 -15.85
CA ARG A 103 34.78 3.68 -16.38
C ARG A 103 36.07 3.83 -15.59
N ALA A 104 36.17 3.20 -14.42
CA ALA A 104 37.38 3.19 -13.61
C ALA A 104 38.57 2.54 -14.37
N SER A 105 39.67 3.27 -14.47
CA SER A 105 40.88 2.83 -15.17
C SER A 105 41.63 1.73 -14.42
N ALA A 106 41.37 1.55 -13.12
CA ALA A 106 41.94 0.50 -12.29
C ALA A 106 40.99 0.16 -11.14
N TRP A 107 40.72 -1.13 -10.95
CA TRP A 107 40.00 -1.65 -9.79
C TRP A 107 40.93 -2.61 -9.01
N PRO A 108 40.99 -2.55 -7.65
CA PRO A 108 40.31 -1.62 -6.74
C PRO A 108 41.13 -0.33 -6.47
N PRO A 109 40.49 0.78 -6.04
CA PRO A 109 41.18 2.01 -5.66
C PRO A 109 42.03 1.80 -4.40
N ARG A 110 43.25 2.35 -4.38
CA ARG A 110 44.18 2.32 -3.23
C ARG A 110 44.05 3.57 -2.37
#